data_AF-L9KGG6-F1
#
_entry.id   AF-L9KGG6-F1
#
_cell.length_a   1.000
_cell.length_b   1.000
_cell.length_c   1.000
_cell.angle_alpha   90.00
_cell.angle_beta   90.00
_cell.angle_gamma   90.00
#
_symmetry.space_group_name_H-M   'P 1'
#
loop_
_entity.id
_entity.type
_entity.pdbx_description
1 polymer ?
#
loop_
_entity_poly.entity_id
_entity_poly.type
_entity_poly.pdbx_seq_one_letter_code
_entity_poly.pdbx_strand_id
1 'polypeptide(L)'
;MIVCAAYTHELPKHGVKVGLTSNAAAYCTGPLLARRLLSRFGMDKIYEGQVEVTGEEYNVENIDGHPGAFTRYLDAGLARTTTGDQVSEALKGAVDGGLSIPHSTKRFPGFDSESTESNAEVHRKHIMGQNVADYTCYLMEEDEDADKKQFSQYIKNTVTPDMMEEMYKKAHTAI
;
A
#
# COMPACT_ATOMS: atom_id res chain seq x y z
N MET A 1 3.94 -5.07 24.73
CA MET A 1 3.82 -6.44 24.17
C MET A 1 3.40 -6.32 22.71
N ILE A 2 4.09 -7.01 21.79
CA ILE A 2 3.77 -6.95 20.35
C ILE A 2 2.80 -8.08 20.02
N VAL A 3 1.68 -7.76 19.36
CA VAL A 3 0.73 -8.77 18.89
C VAL A 3 1.23 -9.37 17.57
N CYS A 4 1.30 -8.59 16.49
CA CYS A 4 1.86 -9.01 15.21
C CYS A 4 2.82 -7.95 14.67
N ALA A 5 3.70 -8.36 13.76
CA ALA A 5 4.59 -7.49 13.02
C ALA A 5 4.68 -7.94 11.56
N ALA A 6 4.90 -6.98 10.67
CA ALA A 6 5.22 -7.20 9.27
C ALA A 6 6.24 -6.15 8.84
N TYR A 7 7.20 -6.55 8.01
CA TYR A 7 8.26 -5.66 7.55
C TYR A 7 8.37 -5.68 6.03
N THR A 8 8.81 -4.55 5.44
CA THR A 8 8.98 -4.43 3.99
C THR A 8 10.03 -5.40 3.43
N HIS A 9 11.02 -5.80 4.22
CA HIS A 9 12.02 -6.81 3.84
C HIS A 9 11.45 -8.23 3.68
N GLU A 10 10.18 -8.46 4.06
CA GLU A 10 9.48 -9.70 3.82
C GLU A 10 8.77 -9.73 2.46
N LEU A 11 8.50 -8.56 1.86
CA LEU A 11 7.81 -8.44 0.57
C LEU A 11 8.51 -9.15 -0.61
N PRO A 12 9.85 -9.35 -0.63
CA PRO A 12 10.48 -10.19 -1.65
C PRO A 12 9.93 -11.63 -1.70
N LYS A 13 9.42 -12.16 -0.58
CA LYS A 13 8.75 -13.48 -0.53
C LYS A 13 7.41 -13.48 -1.27
N HIS A 14 6.80 -12.30 -1.41
CA HIS A 14 5.53 -12.07 -2.08
C HIS A 14 5.72 -11.46 -3.49
N GLY A 15 6.96 -11.34 -3.98
CA GLY A 15 7.25 -10.91 -5.36
C GLY A 15 7.78 -9.47 -5.52
N VAL A 16 7.75 -8.63 -4.48
CA VAL A 16 8.32 -7.27 -4.55
C VAL A 16 9.80 -7.31 -4.20
N LYS A 17 10.67 -7.30 -5.22
CA LYS A 17 12.13 -7.46 -5.03
C LYS A 17 12.88 -6.14 -4.80
N VAL A 18 12.28 -5.02 -5.22
CA VAL A 18 12.91 -3.69 -5.27
C VAL A 18 11.95 -2.63 -4.74
N GLY A 19 12.44 -1.43 -4.43
CA GLY A 19 11.57 -0.33 -4.00
C GLY A 19 10.90 -0.54 -2.64
N LEU A 20 11.53 -1.29 -1.73
CA LEU A 20 10.97 -1.66 -0.41
C LEU A 20 10.69 -0.48 0.54
N THR A 21 11.09 0.72 0.17
CA THR A 21 10.84 1.98 0.90
C THR A 21 9.93 2.92 0.13
N SER A 22 9.22 2.43 -0.90
CA SER A 22 8.26 3.22 -1.68
C SER A 22 6.88 3.25 -1.02
N ASN A 23 6.02 4.16 -1.49
CA ASN A 23 4.62 4.24 -1.07
C ASN A 23 3.87 2.92 -1.36
N ALA A 24 4.08 2.33 -2.54
CA ALA A 24 3.49 1.04 -2.91
C ALA A 24 3.95 -0.11 -1.99
N ALA A 25 5.23 -0.13 -1.60
CA ALA A 25 5.73 -1.10 -0.63
C ALA A 25 5.13 -0.87 0.78
N ALA A 26 4.97 0.38 1.20
CA ALA A 26 4.29 0.72 2.46
C ALA A 26 2.83 0.23 2.44
N TYR A 27 2.10 0.48 1.34
CA TYR A 27 0.78 -0.08 1.13
C TYR A 27 0.79 -1.60 1.29
N CYS A 28 1.67 -2.33 0.58
CA CYS A 28 1.75 -3.80 0.65
C CYS A 28 2.02 -4.35 2.06
N THR A 29 2.72 -3.61 2.93
CA THR A 29 2.93 -4.05 4.31
C THR A 29 1.68 -3.97 5.19
N GLY A 30 0.75 -3.06 4.86
CA GLY A 30 -0.53 -2.93 5.53
C GLY A 30 -1.38 -4.21 5.50
N PRO A 31 -1.76 -4.75 4.33
CA PRO A 31 -2.57 -5.95 4.23
C PRO A 31 -1.78 -7.15 4.75
N LEU A 32 -0.46 -7.20 4.56
CA LEU A 32 0.38 -8.26 5.14
C LEU A 32 0.25 -8.33 6.67
N LEU A 33 0.30 -7.17 7.35
CA LEU A 33 0.07 -7.12 8.79
C LEU A 33 -1.36 -7.50 9.15
N ALA A 34 -2.34 -6.96 8.42
CA ALA A 34 -3.75 -7.13 8.68
C ALA A 34 -4.20 -8.59 8.53
N ARG A 35 -3.83 -9.25 7.43
CA ARG A 35 -4.09 -10.67 7.16
C ARG A 35 -3.46 -11.56 8.23
N ARG A 36 -2.20 -11.30 8.63
CA ARG A 36 -1.52 -12.02 9.71
C ARG A 36 -2.23 -11.86 11.06
N LEU A 37 -2.69 -10.65 11.37
CA LEU A 37 -3.38 -10.34 12.61
C LEU A 37 -4.76 -11.03 12.66
N LEU A 38 -5.55 -10.90 11.60
CA LEU A 38 -6.88 -11.51 11.52
C LEU A 38 -6.82 -13.03 11.52
N SER A 39 -5.85 -13.63 10.81
CA SER A 39 -5.63 -15.09 10.81
C SER A 39 -5.31 -15.61 12.21
N ARG A 40 -4.52 -14.86 12.99
CA ARG A 40 -4.19 -15.24 14.37
C ARG A 40 -5.43 -15.30 15.28
N PHE A 41 -6.42 -14.45 15.03
CA PHE A 41 -7.67 -14.41 15.80
C PHE A 41 -8.82 -15.19 15.13
N GLY A 42 -8.58 -15.86 14.00
CA GLY A 42 -9.60 -16.62 13.27
C GLY A 42 -10.70 -15.76 12.63
N MET A 43 -10.37 -14.51 12.28
CA MET A 43 -11.29 -13.52 11.73
C MET A 43 -11.01 -13.20 10.25
N ASP A 44 -10.00 -13.83 9.66
CA ASP A 44 -9.52 -13.64 8.29
C ASP A 44 -10.60 -13.89 7.21
N LYS A 45 -11.44 -14.90 7.43
CA LYS A 45 -12.56 -15.26 6.53
C LYS A 45 -13.82 -14.42 6.75
N ILE A 46 -13.94 -13.78 7.91
CA ILE A 46 -15.10 -12.95 8.24
C ILE A 46 -14.88 -11.56 7.65
N TYR A 47 -13.68 -11.03 7.88
CA TYR A 47 -13.25 -9.74 7.38
C TYR A 47 -12.19 -9.99 6.33
N GLU A 48 -12.60 -10.26 5.09
CA GLU A 48 -11.68 -10.47 3.96
C GLU A 48 -11.02 -9.17 3.49
N GLY A 49 -11.65 -8.03 3.77
CA GLY A 49 -11.19 -6.73 3.31
C GLY A 49 -11.57 -6.49 1.85
N GLN A 50 -10.80 -5.65 1.18
CA GLN A 50 -11.02 -5.28 -0.22
C GLN A 50 -10.19 -6.18 -1.15
N VAL A 51 -10.88 -7.05 -1.91
CA VAL A 51 -10.23 -8.01 -2.83
C VAL A 51 -9.63 -7.31 -4.05
N GLU A 52 -10.32 -6.31 -4.59
CA GLU A 52 -9.85 -5.53 -5.75
C GLU A 52 -9.48 -4.10 -5.34
N VAL A 53 -8.21 -3.73 -5.55
CA VAL A 53 -7.71 -2.40 -5.20
C VAL A 53 -8.22 -1.35 -6.19
N THR A 54 -9.24 -0.60 -5.78
CA THR A 54 -9.84 0.52 -6.56
C THR A 54 -9.23 1.88 -6.21
N GLY A 55 -8.60 2.01 -5.04
CA GLY A 55 -8.10 3.29 -4.52
C GLY A 55 -9.16 4.14 -3.80
N GLU A 56 -10.42 3.66 -3.77
CA GLU A 56 -11.53 4.30 -3.08
C GLU A 56 -11.42 4.16 -1.56
N GLU A 57 -12.19 4.97 -0.84
CA GLU A 57 -12.34 4.85 0.60
C GLU A 57 -13.04 3.54 0.94
N TYR A 58 -12.44 2.78 1.87
CA TYR A 58 -12.98 1.53 2.36
C TYR A 58 -12.95 1.57 3.88
N ASN A 59 -14.04 1.18 4.53
CA ASN A 59 -14.15 1.11 5.98
C ASN A 59 -14.74 -0.25 6.35
N VAL A 60 -14.11 -0.91 7.33
CA VAL A 60 -14.55 -2.22 7.81
C VAL A 60 -15.60 -2.03 8.90
N GLU A 61 -16.82 -2.45 8.59
CA GLU A 61 -17.97 -2.41 9.50
C GLU A 61 -18.17 -3.74 10.22
N ASN A 62 -18.94 -3.73 11.32
CA ASN A 62 -19.29 -4.95 12.04
C ASN A 62 -20.28 -5.78 11.22
N ILE A 63 -20.17 -7.10 11.31
CA ILE A 63 -21.10 -8.03 10.66
C ILE A 63 -21.95 -8.67 11.75
N ASP A 64 -23.27 -8.58 11.61
CA ASP A 64 -24.21 -9.15 12.57
C ASP A 64 -24.00 -10.66 12.74
N GLY A 65 -23.98 -11.12 13.99
CA GLY A 65 -23.76 -12.53 14.33
C GLY A 65 -22.30 -12.99 14.33
N HIS A 66 -21.35 -12.11 13.99
CA HIS A 66 -19.91 -12.38 14.05
C HIS A 66 -19.21 -11.53 15.13
N PRO A 67 -17.98 -11.91 15.56
CA PRO A 67 -17.15 -11.04 16.39
C PRO A 67 -16.95 -9.68 15.71
N GLY A 68 -17.05 -8.59 16.46
CA GLY A 68 -16.88 -7.24 15.91
C GLY A 68 -15.54 -7.03 15.22
N ALA A 69 -15.51 -6.11 14.25
CA ALA A 69 -14.33 -5.80 13.46
C ALA A 69 -13.16 -5.40 14.36
N PHE A 70 -11.95 -5.80 13.96
CA PHE A 70 -10.78 -5.63 14.80
C PHE A 70 -10.30 -4.16 14.78
N THR A 71 -10.80 -3.35 15.71
CA THR A 71 -10.51 -1.91 15.76
C THR A 71 -9.08 -1.63 16.22
N ARG A 72 -8.37 -0.79 15.46
CA ARG A 72 -7.03 -0.28 15.79
C ARG A 72 -6.94 1.21 15.49
N TYR A 73 -5.90 1.83 16.02
CA TYR A 73 -5.58 3.24 15.80
C TYR A 73 -4.17 3.34 15.23
N LEU A 74 -4.00 4.22 14.25
CA LEU A 74 -2.70 4.52 13.69
C LEU A 74 -1.88 5.34 14.68
N ASP A 75 -0.64 4.92 14.93
CA ASP A 75 0.37 5.74 15.59
C ASP A 75 1.40 6.17 14.54
N ALA A 76 1.42 7.47 14.22
CA ALA A 76 2.35 8.05 13.27
C ALA A 76 3.73 8.39 13.88
N GLY A 77 3.88 8.26 15.21
CA GLY A 77 5.08 8.65 15.93
C GLY A 77 5.46 10.11 15.69
N LEU A 78 6.68 10.33 15.16
CA LEU A 78 7.21 11.66 14.84
C LEU A 78 7.04 12.04 13.35
N ALA A 79 6.41 11.17 12.54
CA ALA A 79 6.17 11.47 11.13
C ALA A 79 5.22 12.67 11.01
N ARG A 80 5.55 13.61 10.12
CA ARG A 80 4.67 14.75 9.84
C ARG A 80 3.50 14.24 9.00
N THR A 81 2.28 14.57 9.42
CA THR A 81 1.04 14.19 8.73
C THR A 81 0.78 15.09 7.51
N THR A 82 1.47 14.79 6.40
CA THR A 82 1.30 15.44 5.10
C THR A 82 0.48 14.57 4.15
N THR A 83 -0.19 15.17 3.17
CA THR A 83 -0.93 14.39 2.15
C THR A 83 0.05 13.59 1.28
N GLY A 84 -0.24 12.30 1.06
CA GLY A 84 0.58 11.38 0.27
C GLY A 84 1.78 10.78 1.03
N ASP A 85 1.78 10.84 2.36
CA ASP A 85 2.84 10.28 3.18
C ASP A 85 2.76 8.74 3.28
N GLN A 86 3.90 8.10 3.51
CA GLN A 86 4.01 6.64 3.57
C GLN A 86 3.25 6.00 4.73
N VAL A 87 3.04 6.74 5.83
CA VAL A 87 2.30 6.21 6.98
C VAL A 87 0.81 6.09 6.62
N SER A 88 0.27 7.06 5.87
CA SER A 88 -1.08 6.97 5.32
C SER A 88 -1.22 5.81 4.34
N GLU A 89 -0.22 5.51 3.50
CA GLU A 89 -0.26 4.34 2.61
C GLU A 89 -0.31 3.01 3.36
N ALA A 90 0.51 2.86 4.40
CA ALA A 90 0.48 1.68 5.27
C ALA A 90 -0.88 1.54 5.98
N LEU A 91 -1.47 2.67 6.39
CA LEU A 91 -2.84 2.72 6.92
C LEU A 91 -3.86 2.22 5.89
N LYS A 92 -3.83 2.74 4.65
CA LYS A 92 -4.76 2.31 3.60
C LYS A 92 -4.65 0.81 3.36
N GLY A 93 -3.44 0.29 3.26
CA GLY A 93 -3.21 -1.14 3.10
C GLY A 93 -3.74 -1.98 4.27
N ALA A 94 -3.61 -1.49 5.51
CA ALA A 94 -4.12 -2.19 6.69
C ALA A 94 -5.66 -2.24 6.73
N VAL A 95 -6.30 -1.16 6.28
CA VAL A 95 -7.77 -1.07 6.19
C VAL A 95 -8.31 -1.94 5.05
N ASP A 96 -7.71 -1.86 3.87
CA ASP A 96 -8.03 -2.73 2.73
C ASP A 96 -7.77 -4.19 3.08
N GLY A 97 -6.78 -4.43 3.93
CA GLY A 97 -6.51 -5.71 4.55
C GLY A 97 -7.46 -6.09 5.68
N GLY A 98 -8.62 -5.44 5.87
CA GLY A 98 -9.71 -5.87 6.76
C GLY A 98 -9.62 -5.41 8.22
N LEU A 99 -8.71 -4.51 8.58
CA LEU A 99 -8.75 -3.87 9.89
C LEU A 99 -9.69 -2.67 9.91
N SER A 100 -10.40 -2.49 11.02
CA SER A 100 -11.19 -1.29 11.24
C SER A 100 -10.28 -0.22 11.85
N ILE A 101 -9.87 0.77 11.06
CA ILE A 101 -9.06 1.89 11.53
C ILE A 101 -9.78 3.18 11.17
N PRO A 102 -10.21 3.99 12.17
CA PRO A 102 -10.86 5.27 11.89
C PRO A 102 -9.90 6.22 11.16
N HIS A 103 -10.30 6.68 9.98
CA HIS A 103 -9.48 7.58 9.15
C HIS A 103 -10.35 8.48 8.26
N SER A 104 -9.69 9.34 7.47
CA SER A 104 -10.34 10.18 6.46
C SER A 104 -9.50 10.19 5.19
N THR A 105 -10.11 10.47 4.04
CA THR A 105 -9.43 10.49 2.74
C THR A 105 -8.45 11.66 2.53
N LYS A 106 -8.46 12.66 3.43
CA LYS A 106 -7.72 13.93 3.28
C LYS A 106 -6.19 13.79 3.20
N ARG A 107 -5.65 12.65 3.61
CA ARG A 107 -4.20 12.40 3.66
C ARG A 107 -3.72 11.44 2.56
N PHE A 108 -4.62 10.89 1.75
CA PHE A 108 -4.23 10.02 0.64
C PHE A 108 -3.83 10.83 -0.61
N PRO A 109 -2.96 10.27 -1.48
CA PRO A 109 -2.69 10.86 -2.78
C PRO A 109 -3.98 11.07 -3.58
N GLY A 110 -4.05 12.19 -4.31
CA GLY A 110 -5.23 12.53 -5.11
C GLY A 110 -6.31 13.31 -4.34
N PHE A 111 -6.11 13.59 -3.05
CA PHE A 111 -6.95 14.53 -2.32
C PHE A 111 -6.60 15.98 -2.67
N ASP A 112 -7.60 16.76 -3.09
CA ASP A 112 -7.49 18.19 -3.31
C ASP A 112 -8.13 18.97 -2.14
N SER A 113 -7.33 19.83 -1.51
CA SER A 113 -7.78 20.65 -0.38
C SER A 113 -8.75 21.77 -0.78
N GLU A 114 -8.73 22.21 -2.04
CA GLU A 114 -9.59 23.30 -2.51
C GLU A 114 -10.99 22.79 -2.84
N SER A 115 -11.10 21.74 -3.66
CA SER A 115 -12.38 21.11 -4.00
C SER A 115 -12.91 20.17 -2.93
N THR A 116 -12.07 19.74 -1.97
CA THR A 116 -12.36 18.69 -0.99
C THR A 116 -12.70 17.32 -1.60
N GLU A 117 -12.30 17.11 -2.85
CA GLU A 117 -12.53 15.87 -3.59
C GLU A 117 -11.30 14.94 -3.51
N SER A 118 -11.56 13.64 -3.58
CA SER A 118 -10.52 12.60 -3.58
C SER A 118 -10.56 11.85 -4.90
N ASN A 119 -9.47 11.89 -5.66
CA ASN A 119 -9.35 11.14 -6.91
C ASN A 119 -8.80 9.72 -6.65
N ALA A 120 -9.69 8.74 -6.64
CA ALA A 120 -9.35 7.33 -6.43
C ALA A 120 -8.38 6.76 -7.49
N GLU A 121 -8.45 7.26 -8.74
CA GLU A 121 -7.57 6.81 -9.81
C GLU A 121 -6.11 7.22 -9.53
N VAL A 122 -5.88 8.44 -9.05
CA VAL A 122 -4.55 8.92 -8.65
C VAL A 122 -4.00 8.11 -7.48
N HIS A 123 -4.84 7.82 -6.48
CA HIS A 123 -4.47 6.98 -5.35
C HIS A 123 -4.09 5.56 -5.79
N ARG A 124 -4.91 4.95 -6.65
CA ARG A 124 -4.66 3.62 -7.23
C ARG A 124 -3.34 3.58 -8.01
N LYS A 125 -3.02 4.62 -8.78
CA LYS A 125 -1.72 4.74 -9.47
C LYS A 125 -0.55 4.74 -8.49
N HIS A 126 -0.67 5.40 -7.35
CA HIS A 126 0.36 5.38 -6.30
C HIS A 126 0.50 4.02 -5.64
N ILE A 127 -0.61 3.35 -5.35
CA ILE A 127 -0.64 2.00 -4.78
C ILE A 127 0.04 0.99 -5.72
N MET A 128 -0.21 1.11 -7.02
CA MET A 128 0.38 0.24 -8.04
C MET A 128 1.81 0.64 -8.47
N GLY A 129 2.40 1.67 -7.84
CA GLY A 129 3.75 2.13 -8.14
C GLY A 129 3.91 2.82 -9.51
N GLN A 130 2.81 3.24 -10.13
CA GLN A 130 2.83 3.85 -11.46
C GLN A 130 3.64 5.15 -11.49
N ASN A 131 3.63 5.93 -10.42
CA ASN A 131 4.44 7.15 -10.31
C ASN A 131 5.96 6.87 -10.43
N VAL A 132 6.42 5.73 -9.92
CA VAL A 132 7.82 5.29 -10.05
C VAL A 132 8.06 4.79 -11.48
N ALA A 133 7.12 4.05 -12.05
CA ALA A 133 7.21 3.57 -13.43
C ALA A 133 7.28 4.73 -14.43
N ASP A 134 6.38 5.72 -14.33
CA ASP A 134 6.33 6.90 -15.18
C ASP A 134 7.63 7.71 -15.09
N TYR A 135 8.18 7.89 -13.88
CA TYR A 135 9.44 8.59 -13.68
C TYR A 135 10.64 7.81 -14.25
N THR A 136 10.60 6.48 -14.18
CA THR A 136 11.62 5.63 -14.80
C THR A 136 11.58 5.79 -16.33
N CYS A 137 10.39 5.71 -16.95
CA CYS A 137 10.23 5.93 -18.38
C CYS A 137 10.74 7.31 -18.82
N TYR A 138 10.41 8.36 -18.05
CA TYR A 138 10.89 9.71 -18.32
C TYR A 138 12.43 9.80 -18.30
N LEU A 139 13.09 9.21 -17.29
CA LEU A 139 14.57 9.22 -17.24
C LEU A 139 15.21 8.38 -18.35
N MET A 140 14.59 7.26 -18.74
CA MET A 140 15.11 6.45 -19.86
C MET A 140 15.14 7.23 -21.18
N GLU A 141 14.22 8.18 -21.39
CA GLU A 141 14.17 9.03 -22.58
C GLU A 141 15.07 10.27 -22.48
N GLU A 142 15.11 10.91 -21.31
CA GLU A 142 15.76 12.22 -21.14
C GLU A 142 17.20 12.15 -20.60
N ASP A 143 17.51 11.21 -19.71
CA ASP A 143 18.82 11.07 -19.05
C ASP A 143 19.09 9.62 -18.61
N GLU A 144 19.59 8.82 -19.57
CA GLU A 144 19.89 7.41 -19.37
C GLU A 144 20.95 7.16 -18.27
N ASP A 145 21.85 8.13 -18.03
CA ASP A 145 22.87 8.02 -16.98
C ASP A 145 22.24 8.21 -15.58
N ALA A 146 21.27 9.13 -15.46
CA ALA A 146 20.48 9.28 -14.25
C ALA A 146 19.61 8.04 -13.99
N ASP A 147 18.98 7.46 -15.02
CA ASP A 147 18.22 6.21 -14.91
C ASP A 147 19.09 5.07 -14.36
N LYS A 148 20.23 4.80 -15.02
CA LYS A 148 21.18 3.75 -14.58
C LYS A 148 21.64 3.95 -13.15
N LYS A 149 21.81 5.20 -12.71
CA LYS A 149 22.24 5.52 -11.34
C LYS A 149 21.12 5.29 -10.32
N GLN A 150 19.94 5.83 -10.56
CA GLN A 150 18.82 5.78 -9.61
C GLN A 150 18.13 4.40 -9.59
N PHE A 151 17.93 3.81 -10.75
CA PHE A 151 17.20 2.55 -10.95
C PHE A 151 18.12 1.33 -11.15
N SER A 152 19.40 1.44 -10.81
CA SER A 152 20.39 0.35 -10.88
C SER A 152 19.90 -0.98 -10.31
N GLN A 153 19.14 -0.96 -9.20
CA GLN A 153 18.60 -2.16 -8.58
C GLN A 153 17.43 -2.76 -9.37
N TYR A 154 16.61 -1.94 -10.01
CA TYR A 154 15.53 -2.40 -10.89
C TYR A 154 16.11 -3.09 -12.12
N ILE A 155 17.14 -2.48 -12.74
CA ILE A 155 17.87 -3.06 -13.87
C ILE A 155 18.50 -4.41 -13.50
N LYS A 156 19.19 -4.48 -12.34
CA LYS A 156 19.81 -5.73 -11.84
C LYS A 156 18.79 -6.85 -11.59
N ASN A 157 17.57 -6.51 -11.19
CA ASN A 157 16.51 -7.47 -10.93
C ASN A 157 15.58 -7.68 -12.14
N THR A 158 15.90 -7.09 -13.29
CA THR A 158 15.12 -7.18 -14.54
C THR A 158 13.67 -6.73 -14.35
N VAL A 159 13.46 -5.68 -13.56
CA VAL A 159 12.15 -5.05 -13.36
C VAL A 159 12.07 -3.84 -14.28
N THR A 160 11.23 -3.92 -15.31
CA THR A 160 10.94 -2.78 -16.20
C THR A 160 9.74 -1.98 -15.68
N PRO A 161 9.56 -0.72 -16.12
CA PRO A 161 8.41 0.11 -15.75
C PRO A 161 7.07 -0.58 -16.01
N ASP A 162 6.92 -1.21 -17.19
CA ASP A 162 5.69 -1.92 -17.58
C ASP A 162 5.36 -3.12 -16.67
N MET A 163 6.38 -3.71 -16.02
CA MET A 163 6.20 -4.84 -15.11
C MET A 163 5.85 -4.42 -13.68
N MET A 164 5.95 -3.14 -13.32
CA MET A 164 5.76 -2.70 -11.92
C MET A 164 4.33 -2.93 -11.44
N GLU A 165 3.33 -2.55 -12.24
CA GLU A 165 1.92 -2.76 -11.87
C GLU A 165 1.60 -4.25 -11.70
N GLU A 166 2.08 -5.11 -12.60
CA GLU A 166 1.88 -6.56 -12.51
C GLU A 166 2.59 -7.17 -11.28
N MET A 167 3.79 -6.67 -10.94
CA MET A 167 4.52 -7.09 -9.74
C MET A 167 3.72 -6.82 -8.47
N TYR A 168 3.15 -5.61 -8.31
CA TYR A 168 2.36 -5.27 -7.13
C TYR A 168 1.01 -6.01 -7.10
N LYS A 169 0.35 -6.22 -8.24
CA LYS A 169 -0.84 -7.07 -8.32
C LYS A 169 -0.56 -8.49 -7.83
N LYS A 170 0.52 -9.11 -8.30
CA LYS A 170 0.96 -10.43 -7.85
C LYS A 170 1.26 -10.45 -6.35
N ALA A 171 1.87 -9.37 -5.84
CA ALA A 171 2.14 -9.25 -4.42
C ALA A 171 0.86 -9.19 -3.59
N HIS A 172 -0.15 -8.41 -4.01
CA HIS A 172 -1.43 -8.35 -3.32
C HIS A 172 -2.15 -9.70 -3.32
N THR A 173 -2.11 -10.47 -4.41
CA THR A 173 -2.68 -11.82 -4.45
C THR A 173 -1.90 -12.83 -3.58
N ALA A 174 -0.59 -12.63 -3.42
CA ALA A 174 0.27 -13.53 -2.65
C ALA A 174 0.29 -13.24 -1.14
N ILE A 175 -0.34 -12.14 -0.70
CA ILE A 175 -0.45 -11.72 0.71
C ILE A 175 -1.74 -12.25 1.30
#